data_AF-A0A654LZH9-F1
#
_entry.id   AF-A0A654LZH9-F1
#
_cell.length_a   1.000
_cell.length_b   1.000
_cell.length_c   1.000
_cell.angle_alpha   90.00
_cell.angle_beta   90.00
_cell.angle_gamma   90.00
#
_symmetry.space_group_name_H-M   'P 1'
#
loop_
_entity.id
_entity.type
_entity.pdbx_description
1 polymer ?
#
loop_
_entity_poly.entity_id
_entity_poly.type
_entity_poly.pdbx_seq_one_letter_code
_entity_poly.pdbx_strand_id
1 'polypeptide(L)'
;MKVKNLLLSIILATFIAGFSLFESSNTNAQNNTTALPLSNSTSNSNSEEKSYILIFEQRNIGNIDNSTKIVSSIVGHNIVKIAEEFVEEISLAPSQQLEQQVEEIIYNGTNGLPCNTSLTTQEGESVSVECISSENVVIWYIHL
;
A
#
# COMPACT_ATOMS: atom_id res chain seq x y z
N MET A 1 -17.42 -58.52 13.79
CA MET A 1 -16.77 -57.84 12.65
C MET A 1 -17.83 -57.10 11.84
N LYS A 2 -18.27 -55.89 12.24
CA LYS A 2 -19.33 -55.13 11.51
C LYS A 2 -19.56 -53.66 11.96
N VAL A 3 -18.69 -53.04 12.76
CA VAL A 3 -18.90 -51.65 13.23
C VAL A 3 -17.75 -50.70 12.83
N LYS A 4 -16.53 -51.21 12.61
CA LYS A 4 -15.38 -50.37 12.23
C LYS A 4 -15.44 -49.80 10.80
N ASN A 5 -16.20 -50.42 9.88
CA ASN A 5 -16.31 -49.94 8.50
C ASN A 5 -17.36 -48.85 8.28
N LEU A 6 -18.22 -48.56 9.28
CA LEU A 6 -19.26 -47.53 9.14
C LEU A 6 -18.74 -46.12 9.51
N LEU A 7 -17.71 -46.03 10.36
CA LEU A 7 -17.14 -44.75 10.78
C LEU A 7 -16.22 -44.12 9.73
N LEU A 8 -15.64 -44.93 8.82
CA LEU A 8 -14.74 -44.42 7.79
C LEU A 8 -15.49 -43.72 6.64
N SER A 9 -16.77 -44.04 6.40
CA SER A 9 -17.54 -43.40 5.31
C SER A 9 -18.11 -42.03 5.68
N ILE A 10 -18.20 -41.68 6.97
CA ILE A 10 -18.76 -40.39 7.42
C ILE A 10 -17.71 -39.27 7.30
N ILE A 11 -16.42 -39.57 7.47
CA ILE A 11 -15.33 -38.59 7.41
C ILE A 11 -15.07 -38.11 5.97
N LEU A 12 -15.38 -38.94 4.96
CA LEU A 12 -15.17 -38.58 3.56
C LEU A 12 -16.32 -37.75 2.95
N ALA A 13 -17.51 -37.75 3.58
CA ALA A 13 -18.67 -37.02 3.09
C ALA A 13 -18.71 -35.54 3.52
N THR A 14 -18.00 -35.15 4.58
CA THR A 14 -17.96 -33.76 5.06
C THR A 14 -16.94 -32.87 4.33
N PHE A 15 -16.06 -33.45 3.49
CA PHE A 15 -15.09 -32.68 2.71
C PHE A 15 -15.61 -32.18 1.35
N ILE A 16 -16.77 -32.65 0.89
CA ILE A 16 -17.30 -32.32 -0.45
C ILE A 16 -18.43 -31.26 -0.39
N ALA A 17 -18.94 -30.93 0.79
CA ALA A 17 -20.03 -29.95 0.97
C ALA A 17 -19.58 -28.58 1.51
N GLY A 18 -18.31 -28.19 1.30
CA GLY A 18 -17.72 -26.96 1.85
C GLY A 18 -17.21 -25.93 0.84
N PHE A 19 -17.35 -26.15 -0.47
CA PHE A 19 -16.73 -25.32 -1.51
C PHE A 19 -17.72 -24.62 -2.45
N SER A 20 -18.87 -24.19 -1.93
CA SER A 20 -19.83 -23.41 -2.71
C SER A 20 -20.36 -22.22 -1.91
N LEU A 21 -19.44 -21.35 -1.46
CA LEU A 21 -19.74 -19.98 -1.01
C LEU A 21 -18.52 -19.07 -1.25
N PHE A 22 -18.16 -18.89 -2.52
CA PHE A 22 -17.50 -17.65 -2.96
C PHE A 22 -18.38 -17.08 -4.07
N GLU A 23 -19.47 -16.45 -3.68
CA GLU A 23 -20.08 -15.43 -4.53
C GLU A 23 -19.04 -14.31 -4.66
N SER A 24 -18.40 -14.26 -5.83
CA SER A 24 -17.67 -13.08 -6.23
C SER A 24 -18.72 -12.00 -6.43
N SER A 25 -18.87 -11.10 -5.45
CA SER A 25 -19.61 -9.87 -5.66
C SER A 25 -18.87 -9.11 -6.76
N ASN A 26 -19.38 -9.18 -8.00
CA ASN A 26 -19.09 -8.18 -9.03
C ASN A 26 -19.71 -6.87 -8.56
N THR A 27 -19.04 -6.20 -7.64
CA THR A 27 -19.26 -4.78 -7.42
C THR A 27 -18.72 -4.09 -8.66
N ASN A 28 -19.62 -3.64 -9.53
CA ASN A 28 -19.32 -2.59 -10.49
C ASN A 28 -18.96 -1.33 -9.69
N ALA A 29 -17.72 -1.23 -9.25
CA ALA A 29 -17.12 0.06 -8.94
C ALA A 29 -16.96 0.75 -10.30
N GLN A 30 -18.00 1.47 -10.71
CA GLN A 30 -17.89 2.46 -11.77
C GLN A 30 -16.93 3.51 -11.24
N ASN A 31 -15.65 3.28 -11.49
CA ASN A 31 -14.57 4.16 -11.11
C ASN A 31 -14.80 5.42 -11.95
N ASN A 32 -15.35 6.46 -11.32
CA ASN A 32 -15.37 7.78 -11.91
C ASN A 32 -13.95 8.33 -11.74
N THR A 33 -13.02 7.72 -12.48
CA THR A 33 -11.63 8.12 -12.56
C THR A 33 -11.64 9.49 -13.22
N THR A 34 -11.71 10.54 -12.40
CA THR A 34 -11.09 11.79 -12.78
C THR A 34 -9.60 11.48 -12.73
N ALA A 35 -9.10 10.88 -13.81
CA ALA A 35 -7.71 10.52 -13.95
C ALA A 35 -6.91 11.82 -13.92
N LEU A 36 -6.37 12.16 -12.77
CA LEU A 36 -5.18 12.98 -12.72
C LEU A 36 -4.10 12.25 -13.53
N PRO A 37 -3.25 12.96 -14.27
CA PRO A 37 -2.39 12.39 -15.30
C PRO A 37 -1.19 11.66 -14.67
N LEU A 38 -1.45 10.60 -13.88
CA LEU A 38 -0.41 9.67 -13.45
C LEU A 38 -0.16 8.58 -14.51
N SER A 39 -1.11 8.39 -15.43
CA SER A 39 -1.01 7.46 -16.56
C SER A 39 -0.85 8.21 -17.88
N ASN A 40 0.33 8.77 -18.11
CA ASN A 40 0.81 9.07 -19.46
C ASN A 40 2.33 9.07 -19.52
N SER A 41 2.95 7.99 -19.03
CA SER A 41 4.33 7.69 -19.37
C SER A 41 4.34 6.72 -20.55
N THR A 42 4.13 7.25 -21.75
CA THR A 42 4.60 6.62 -22.98
C THR A 42 6.08 6.32 -22.78
N SER A 43 6.46 5.05 -22.90
CA SER A 43 7.85 4.58 -22.85
C SER A 43 8.66 5.16 -24.01
N ASN A 44 9.04 6.43 -23.91
CA ASN A 44 10.09 7.02 -24.73
C ASN A 44 11.41 6.57 -24.13
N SER A 45 12.07 5.64 -24.82
CA SER A 45 13.42 5.18 -24.53
C SER A 45 14.38 6.38 -24.51
N ASN A 46 14.86 6.70 -23.30
CA ASN A 46 15.93 7.66 -22.90
C ASN A 46 15.57 8.45 -21.63
N SER A 47 14.41 8.21 -21.02
CA SER A 47 14.19 8.62 -19.62
C SER A 47 15.20 7.90 -18.73
N GLU A 48 16.07 8.66 -18.05
CA GLU A 48 16.89 8.13 -16.96
C GLU A 48 15.99 7.36 -15.98
N GLU A 49 16.42 6.19 -15.54
CA GLU A 49 15.63 5.30 -14.68
C GLU A 49 15.53 5.95 -13.29
N LYS A 50 14.38 6.57 -13.00
CA LYS A 50 14.13 7.18 -11.70
C LYS A 50 13.95 6.10 -10.64
N SER A 51 14.68 6.23 -9.54
CA SER A 51 14.50 5.44 -8.33
C SER A 51 13.54 6.15 -7.38
N TYR A 52 12.66 5.39 -6.75
CA TYR A 52 11.66 5.86 -5.81
C TYR A 52 11.89 5.16 -4.47
N ILE A 53 11.95 5.94 -3.39
CA ILE A 53 12.28 5.44 -2.06
C ILE A 53 11.24 5.96 -1.07
N LEU A 54 10.55 5.05 -0.39
CA LEU A 54 9.73 5.36 0.78
C LEU A 54 10.53 5.04 2.03
N ILE A 55 10.53 5.92 3.02
CA ILE A 55 11.19 5.74 4.32
C ILE A 55 10.15 5.99 5.39
N PHE A 56 9.74 4.93 6.11
CA PHE A 56 8.78 5.03 7.18
C PHE A 56 9.50 5.08 8.53
N GLU A 57 9.29 6.16 9.26
CA GLU A 57 9.62 6.23 10.67
C GLU A 57 8.64 5.35 11.45
N GLN A 58 9.11 4.19 11.88
CA GLN A 58 8.33 3.28 12.70
C GLN A 58 8.48 3.61 14.19
N ARG A 59 7.47 3.20 14.97
CA ARG A 59 7.32 3.41 16.42
C ARG A 59 8.62 3.23 17.20
N ASN A 60 8.82 4.12 18.16
CA ASN A 60 9.84 3.95 19.19
C ASN A 60 9.61 2.65 19.96
N ILE A 61 10.56 1.71 19.89
CA ILE A 61 10.60 0.61 20.85
C ILE A 61 11.25 1.17 22.12
N GLY A 62 10.44 1.35 23.15
CA GLY A 62 10.92 1.74 24.47
C GLY A 62 11.67 0.61 25.15
N ASN A 63 12.95 0.81 25.44
CA ASN A 63 13.60 0.18 26.58
C ASN A 63 13.69 1.21 27.72
N ILE A 64 13.77 0.75 28.98
CA ILE A 64 13.73 1.55 30.21
C ILE A 64 14.74 2.72 30.22
N ASP A 65 15.80 2.66 29.39
CA ASP A 65 16.87 3.66 29.38
C ASP A 65 17.12 4.41 28.04
N ASN A 66 16.52 4.03 26.90
CA ASN A 66 16.60 4.80 25.64
C ASN A 66 15.62 4.27 24.57
N SER A 67 14.97 5.15 23.80
CA SER A 67 14.10 4.74 22.69
C SER A 67 14.91 4.39 21.44
N THR A 68 14.74 3.18 20.89
CA THR A 68 15.27 2.85 19.56
C THR A 68 14.21 3.17 18.51
N LYS A 69 14.55 4.05 17.56
CA LYS A 69 13.73 4.39 16.40
C LYS A 69 13.98 3.35 15.30
N ILE A 70 12.93 2.66 14.87
CA ILE A 70 13.00 1.70 13.75
C ILE A 70 12.63 2.46 12.48
N VAL A 71 13.33 2.18 11.39
CA VAL A 71 13.03 2.74 10.08
C VAL A 71 12.88 1.57 9.11
N SER A 72 11.76 1.51 8.39
CA SER A 72 11.57 0.62 7.24
C SER A 72 11.66 1.43 5.95
N SER A 73 12.06 0.77 4.85
CA SER A 73 12.16 1.43 3.55
C SER A 73 11.74 0.52 2.42
N ILE A 74 11.06 1.10 1.43
CA ILE A 74 10.65 0.44 0.19
C ILE A 74 11.32 1.16 -0.97
N VAL A 75 11.95 0.41 -1.86
CA VAL A 75 12.71 0.95 -3.00
C VAL A 75 12.21 0.30 -4.29
N GLY A 76 11.94 1.12 -5.30
CA GLY A 76 11.48 0.62 -6.60
C GLY A 76 11.65 1.63 -7.73
N HIS A 77 11.39 1.18 -8.96
CA HIS A 77 11.46 2.00 -10.18
C HIS A 77 10.08 2.15 -10.85
N ASN A 78 9.05 1.52 -10.28
CA ASN A 78 7.67 1.63 -10.76
C ASN A 78 6.86 2.50 -9.79
N ILE A 79 6.47 3.68 -10.25
CA ILE A 79 5.78 4.66 -9.42
C ILE A 79 4.39 4.20 -8.98
N VAL A 80 3.70 3.39 -9.79
CA VAL A 80 2.38 2.85 -9.45
C VAL A 80 2.50 1.91 -8.26
N LYS A 81 3.48 1.00 -8.30
CA LYS A 81 3.75 0.11 -7.16
C LYS A 81 4.18 0.86 -5.91
N ILE A 82 4.95 1.94 -6.07
CA ILE A 82 5.35 2.77 -4.92
C ILE A 82 4.12 3.44 -4.28
N ALA A 83 3.17 3.92 -5.07
CA ALA A 83 1.94 4.47 -4.54
C ALA A 83 1.11 3.41 -3.80
N GLU A 84 1.00 2.18 -4.36
CA GLU A 84 0.32 1.05 -3.71
C GLU A 84 0.95 0.72 -2.35
N GLU A 85 2.27 0.50 -2.32
CA GLU A 85 3.02 0.17 -1.10
C GLU A 85 2.94 1.30 -0.05
N PHE A 86 2.90 2.56 -0.48
CA PHE A 86 2.70 3.68 0.44
C PHE A 86 1.34 3.60 1.13
N VAL A 87 0.26 3.41 0.37
CA VAL A 87 -1.09 3.30 0.94
C VAL A 87 -1.21 2.09 1.88
N GLU A 88 -0.65 0.95 1.50
CA GLU A 88 -0.72 -0.30 2.28
C GLU A 88 0.04 -0.21 3.63
N GLU A 89 1.21 0.44 3.66
CA GLU A 89 1.99 0.57 4.89
C GLU A 89 1.36 1.52 5.93
N ILE A 90 0.58 2.52 5.49
CA ILE A 90 -0.03 3.51 6.40
C ILE A 90 -1.46 3.14 6.84
N SER A 91 -2.15 2.26 6.10
CA SER A 91 -3.50 1.83 6.46
C SER A 91 -3.82 0.44 5.88
N LEU A 92 -4.26 -0.47 6.77
CA LEU A 92 -4.73 -1.81 6.37
C LEU A 92 -6.07 -1.80 5.64
N ALA A 93 -6.82 -0.70 5.73
CA ALA A 93 -8.11 -0.51 5.08
C ALA A 93 -8.19 0.92 4.54
N PRO A 94 -7.52 1.21 3.41
CA PRO A 94 -7.41 2.56 2.91
C PRO A 94 -8.75 3.10 2.41
N SER A 95 -8.96 4.41 2.62
CA SER A 95 -10.10 5.13 2.06
C SER A 95 -9.74 5.74 0.71
N GLN A 96 -10.73 5.98 -0.15
CA GLN A 96 -10.51 6.67 -1.43
C GLN A 96 -9.90 8.07 -1.24
N GLN A 97 -10.21 8.74 -0.14
CA GLN A 97 -9.59 10.02 0.21
C GLN A 97 -8.08 9.86 0.47
N LEU A 98 -7.68 8.80 1.17
CA LEU A 98 -6.28 8.50 1.46
C LEU A 98 -5.50 8.23 0.17
N GLU A 99 -6.06 7.43 -0.74
CA GLU A 99 -5.46 7.15 -2.05
C GLU A 99 -5.22 8.45 -2.83
N GLN A 100 -6.20 9.35 -2.88
CA GLN A 100 -6.06 10.65 -3.56
C GLN A 100 -4.99 11.54 -2.92
N GLN A 101 -4.92 11.57 -1.58
CA GLN A 101 -3.87 12.31 -0.87
C GLN A 101 -2.48 11.76 -1.19
N VAL A 102 -2.33 10.43 -1.25
CA VAL A 102 -1.07 9.79 -1.64
C VAL A 102 -0.72 10.08 -3.09
N GLU A 103 -1.66 10.00 -4.02
CA GLU A 103 -1.44 10.36 -5.42
C GLU A 103 -0.92 11.79 -5.58
N GLU A 104 -1.49 12.75 -4.83
CA GLU A 104 -1.03 14.14 -4.83
C GLU A 104 0.42 14.26 -4.32
N ILE A 105 0.77 13.54 -3.25
CA ILE A 105 2.13 13.52 -2.69
C ILE A 105 3.14 12.92 -3.67
N ILE A 106 2.77 11.81 -4.31
CA ILE A 106 3.59 11.16 -5.32
C ILE A 106 3.79 12.09 -6.52
N TYR A 107 2.71 12.73 -6.99
CA TYR A 107 2.78 13.73 -8.06
C TYR A 107 3.70 14.89 -7.68
N ASN A 108 3.55 15.45 -6.47
CA ASN A 108 4.39 16.55 -6.02
C ASN A 108 5.86 16.16 -5.96
N GLY A 109 6.18 15.01 -5.35
CA GLY A 109 7.55 14.50 -5.26
C GLY A 109 8.18 14.25 -6.63
N THR A 110 7.46 13.62 -7.56
CA THR A 110 7.99 13.30 -8.90
C THR A 110 8.22 14.53 -9.79
N ASN A 111 7.52 15.63 -9.50
CA ASN A 111 7.64 16.90 -10.21
C ASN A 111 8.53 17.92 -9.47
N GLY A 112 9.18 17.53 -8.36
CA GLY A 112 10.03 18.43 -7.57
C GLY A 112 9.27 19.56 -6.88
N LEU A 113 7.97 19.37 -6.66
CA LEU A 113 7.12 20.30 -5.93
C LEU A 113 7.20 20.04 -4.42
N PRO A 114 6.90 21.04 -3.58
CA PRO A 114 6.77 20.83 -2.15
C PRO A 114 5.71 19.78 -1.84
N CYS A 115 6.08 18.85 -0.96
CA CYS A 115 5.30 17.67 -0.57
C CYS A 115 5.12 17.60 0.96
N ASN A 116 5.53 18.66 1.67
CA ASN A 116 5.36 18.80 3.11
C ASN A 116 3.87 18.93 3.42
N THR A 117 3.22 17.79 3.63
CA THR A 117 1.79 17.70 3.87
C THR A 117 1.49 16.72 4.98
N SER A 118 0.29 16.84 5.52
CA SER A 118 -0.27 15.87 6.45
C SER A 118 -1.41 15.15 5.77
N LEU A 119 -1.38 13.83 5.78
CA LEU A 119 -2.50 12.99 5.37
C LEU A 119 -3.20 12.42 6.60
N THR A 120 -4.46 12.02 6.42
CA THR A 120 -5.29 11.52 7.52
C THR A 120 -5.75 10.13 7.17
N THR A 121 -5.40 9.16 8.01
CA THR A 121 -5.84 7.77 7.84
C THR A 121 -7.33 7.65 8.14
N GLN A 122 -7.94 6.51 7.78
CA GLN A 122 -9.35 6.27 8.09
C GLN A 122 -9.62 6.23 9.61
N GLU A 123 -8.60 5.85 10.38
CA GLU A 123 -8.59 5.83 11.84
C GLU A 123 -8.49 7.23 12.46
N GLY A 124 -8.28 8.27 11.64
CA GLY A 124 -8.12 9.66 12.08
C GLY A 124 -6.71 10.02 12.55
N GLU A 125 -5.72 9.16 12.27
CA GLU A 125 -4.33 9.43 12.60
C GLU A 125 -3.73 10.37 11.54
N SER A 126 -2.92 11.33 11.98
CA SER A 126 -2.25 12.26 11.08
C SER A 126 -0.85 11.76 10.80
N VAL A 127 -0.56 11.53 9.52
CA VAL A 127 0.76 11.12 9.04
C VAL A 127 1.38 12.31 8.33
N SER A 128 2.59 12.69 8.73
CA SER A 128 3.34 13.78 8.08
C SER A 128 4.28 13.21 7.05
N VAL A 129 4.38 13.88 5.89
CA VAL A 129 5.27 13.45 4.81
C VAL A 129 6.16 14.60 4.40
N GLU A 130 7.45 14.30 4.29
CA GLU A 130 8.44 15.15 3.64
C GLU A 130 9.00 14.42 2.43
N CYS A 131 9.53 15.14 1.44
CA CYS A 131 10.20 14.49 0.32
C CYS A 131 11.35 15.31 -0.24
N ILE A 132 12.28 14.60 -0.88
CA ILE A 132 13.42 15.15 -1.58
C ILE A 132 13.35 14.61 -3.01
N SER A 133 13.27 15.51 -3.99
CA SER A 133 13.36 15.16 -5.40
C SER A 133 14.71 15.58 -5.97
N SER A 134 15.37 14.64 -6.62
CA SER A 134 16.51 14.84 -7.51
C SER A 134 16.12 14.44 -8.93
N GLU A 135 17.01 14.60 -9.90
CA GLU A 135 16.74 14.23 -11.30
C GLU A 135 16.34 12.74 -11.42
N ASN A 136 17.07 11.87 -10.70
CA ASN A 136 16.96 10.41 -10.84
C ASN A 136 16.47 9.69 -9.59
N VAL A 137 16.19 10.42 -8.50
CA VAL A 137 15.75 9.82 -7.25
C VAL A 137 14.69 10.69 -6.61
N VAL A 138 13.62 10.08 -6.13
CA VAL A 138 12.64 10.73 -5.24
C VAL A 138 12.57 9.93 -3.96
N ILE A 139 12.70 10.62 -2.83
CA ILE A 139 12.65 10.03 -1.50
C ILE A 139 11.49 10.67 -0.74
N TRP A 140 10.56 9.87 -0.22
CA TRP A 140 9.53 10.32 0.72
C TRP A 140 9.87 9.81 2.12
N TYR A 141 9.86 10.70 3.10
CA TYR A 141 9.98 10.41 4.52
C TYR A 141 8.58 10.48 5.12
N ILE A 142 8.10 9.36 5.64
CA ILE A 142 6.77 9.19 6.20
C ILE A 142 6.91 9.09 7.72
N HIS A 143 6.29 10.03 8.42
CA HIS A 143 6.25 10.10 9.87
C HIS A 143 4.87 9.62 10.35
N LEU A 144 4.84 8.39 10.86
CA LEU A 144 3.65 7.70 11.39
C LEU A 144 3.38 8.05 12.86
#